data_AF-A0A662UIR0-F1
#
_entry.id   AF-A0A662UIR0-F1
#
_cell.length_a   1.000
_cell.length_b   1.000
_cell.length_c   1.000
_cell.angle_alpha   90.00
_cell.angle_beta   90.00
_cell.angle_gamma   90.00
#
_symmetry.space_group_name_H-M   'P 1'
#
loop_
_entity.id
_entity.type
_entity.pdbx_description
1 polymer ?
#
loop_
_entity_poly.entity_id
_entity_poly.type
_entity_poly.pdbx_seq_one_letter_code
_entity_poly.pdbx_strand_id
1 'polypeptide(L)' 'MAVSYSKPAIHEAASLRLCSSCKRPIMPGKKAVAFLCPNCGKIIIWRCYECRKHAITYRCPNCGFEGP' A
#
# COMPACT_ATOMS: atom_id res chain seq x y z
N MET A 1 32.14 26.49 14.55
CA MET A 1 32.12 25.58 13.39
C MET A 1 30.95 24.62 13.57
N ALA A 2 29.82 24.87 12.93
CA ALA A 2 28.62 24.04 13.01
C ALA A 2 28.54 23.18 11.75
N VAL A 3 28.70 21.86 11.87
CA VAL A 3 28.50 20.92 10.76
C VAL A 3 27.02 20.57 10.73
N SER A 4 26.27 21.27 9.88
CA SER A 4 24.92 20.91 9.48
C SER A 4 24.99 19.65 8.63
N TYR A 5 24.72 18.50 9.23
CA TYR A 5 24.54 17.25 8.51
C TYR A 5 23.31 17.37 7.60
N SER A 6 23.54 17.67 6.32
CA SER A 6 22.60 17.48 5.24
C SER A 6 22.32 15.97 5.12
N LYS A 7 21.14 15.57 5.61
CA LYS A 7 20.54 14.25 5.40
C LYS A 7 20.80 13.79 3.96
N PRO A 8 21.50 12.66 3.73
CA PRO A 8 21.71 12.17 2.38
C PRO A 8 20.35 11.77 1.81
N ALA A 9 19.87 12.54 0.83
CA ALA A 9 18.77 12.19 -0.02
C ALA A 9 19.33 11.28 -1.12
N ILE A 10 19.31 9.95 -0.92
CA ILE A 10 19.15 8.91 -1.96
C ILE A 10 19.31 7.51 -1.33
N HIS A 11 18.18 6.84 -1.06
CA HIS A 11 17.99 5.52 -1.62
C HIS A 11 16.65 5.59 -2.34
N GLU A 12 16.77 5.79 -3.65
CA GLU A 12 15.91 5.29 -4.71
C GLU A 12 14.45 5.06 -4.30
N ALA A 13 13.55 5.81 -4.91
CA ALA A 13 12.11 5.65 -4.81
C ALA A 13 11.65 4.24 -5.24
N ALA A 14 11.90 3.24 -4.40
CA ALA A 14 11.11 2.03 -4.34
C ALA A 14 9.71 2.52 -4.05
N SER A 15 8.90 2.62 -5.09
CA SER A 15 7.50 3.00 -5.03
C SER A 15 6.78 1.89 -4.25
N LEU A 16 6.96 1.92 -2.92
CA LEU A 16 6.37 0.99 -1.98
C LEU A 16 4.87 1.12 -2.16
N ARG A 17 4.27 0.10 -2.78
CA ARG A 17 2.83 0.06 -2.99
C ARG A 17 2.16 0.17 -1.64
N LEU A 18 1.26 1.14 -1.50
CA LEU A 18 0.53 1.36 -0.26
C LEU A 18 -0.65 0.37 -0.18
N CYS A 19 -0.85 -0.22 0.98
CA CYS A 19 -2.03 -1.06 1.20
C CYS A 19 -3.30 -0.20 1.27
N SER A 20 -4.35 -0.58 0.55
CA SER A 20 -5.63 0.15 0.54
C SER A 20 -6.37 0.13 1.89
N SER A 21 -6.11 -0.85 2.77
CA SER A 21 -6.72 -0.93 4.11
C SER A 21 -5.93 -0.12 5.16
N CYS A 22 -4.65 -0.43 5.37
CA CYS A 22 -3.86 0.16 6.45
C CYS A 22 -3.02 1.38 6.03
N LYS A 23 -2.98 1.71 4.73
CA LYS A 23 -2.17 2.81 4.17
C LYS A 23 -0.68 2.71 4.51
N ARG A 24 -0.21 1.51 4.89
CA ARG A 24 1.21 1.24 5.15
C ARG A 24 1.91 0.84 3.84
N PRO A 25 3.18 1.22 3.67
CA PRO A 25 3.99 0.76 2.56
C PRO A 25 4.20 -0.76 2.66
N ILE A 26 4.01 -1.46 1.54
CA ILE A 26 4.29 -2.89 1.43
C ILE A 26 5.79 -3.04 1.16
N MET A 27 6.54 -3.52 2.17
CA MET A 27 7.96 -3.81 2.00
C MET A 27 8.19 -4.93 0.97
N PRO A 28 9.23 -4.82 0.12
CA PRO A 28 9.65 -5.90 -0.75
C PRO A 28 9.99 -7.13 0.10
N GLY A 29 9.39 -8.28 -0.21
CA GLY A 29 9.52 -9.52 0.57
C GLY A 29 8.31 -9.87 1.45
N LYS A 30 7.39 -8.93 1.73
CA LYS A 30 6.10 -9.30 2.35
C LYS A 30 5.13 -9.86 1.29
N LYS A 31 4.37 -10.90 1.67
CA LYS A 31 3.32 -11.51 0.84
C LYS A 31 2.14 -10.55 0.64
N ALA A 32 2.28 -9.56 -0.23
CA ALA A 32 1.17 -8.75 -0.70
C ALA A 32 0.48 -9.39 -1.91
N VAL A 33 -0.77 -9.01 -2.12
CA VAL A 33 -1.49 -9.31 -3.37
C VAL A 33 -2.02 -8.02 -3.98
N ALA A 34 -2.06 -8.02 -5.30
CA ALA A 34 -2.70 -7.02 -6.10
C ALA A 34 -3.82 -7.70 -6.89
N PHE A 35 -5.02 -7.15 -6.83
CA PHE A 35 -6.16 -7.64 -7.61
C PHE A 35 -7.00 -6.46 -8.09
N LEU A 36 -7.71 -6.65 -9.20
CA LEU A 36 -8.65 -5.65 -9.70
C LEU A 36 -9.89 -5.65 -8.81
N CYS A 37 -10.46 -4.47 -8.55
CA CYS A 37 -11.70 -4.38 -7.81
C CYS A 37 -12.81 -5.21 -8.50
N PRO A 38 -13.47 -6.17 -7.81
CA PRO A 38 -14.49 -7.02 -8.44
C PRO A 38 -15.75 -6.26 -8.84
N ASN A 39 -16.00 -5.08 -8.26
CA ASN A 39 -17.17 -4.27 -8.57
C ASN A 39 -16.96 -3.36 -9.78
N CYS A 40 -15.81 -2.66 -9.85
CA CYS A 40 -15.57 -1.69 -10.94
C CYS A 40 -14.55 -2.13 -11.99
N GLY A 41 -13.66 -3.07 -11.70
CA GLY A 41 -12.61 -3.55 -12.61
C GLY A 41 -11.56 -2.51 -13.04
N LYS A 42 -11.70 -1.25 -12.61
CA LYS A 42 -10.89 -0.12 -13.09
C LYS A 42 -9.65 0.17 -12.26
N ILE A 43 -9.62 -0.26 -11.00
CA ILE A 43 -8.50 0.02 -10.08
C ILE A 43 -7.85 -1.27 -9.60
N ILE A 44 -6.54 -1.19 -9.38
CA ILE A 44 -5.75 -2.25 -8.77
C ILE A 44 -5.66 -1.97 -7.26
N ILE A 45 -6.19 -2.90 -6.47
CA ILE A 45 -6.19 -2.84 -5.02
C ILE A 45 -5.02 -3.66 -4.49
N TRP A 46 -4.20 -3.03 -3.67
CA TRP A 46 -3.04 -3.67 -3.03
C TRP A 46 -3.36 -3.98 -1.58
N ARG A 47 -3.20 -5.25 -1.17
CA ARG A 47 -3.44 -5.69 0.20
C ARG A 47 -2.25 -6.45 0.75
N CYS A 48 -1.76 -6.01 1.92
CA CYS A 48 -0.71 -6.70 2.64
C CYS A 48 -1.26 -7.98 3.30
N TYR A 49 -0.36 -8.91 3.64
CA TYR A 49 -0.71 -10.16 4.31
C TYR A 49 -1.48 -9.95 5.61
N GLU A 50 -1.05 -8.98 6.43
CA GLU A 50 -1.65 -8.69 7.74
C GLU A 50 -3.10 -8.23 7.59
N CYS A 51 -3.38 -7.28 6.68
CA CYS A 51 -4.76 -6.83 6.43
C CYS A 51 -5.66 -7.96 5.95
N ARG A 52 -5.14 -8.89 5.13
CA ARG A 52 -5.90 -10.07 4.70
C ARG A 52 -6.14 -11.06 5.82
N LYS A 53 -5.13 -11.33 6.65
CA LYS A 53 -5.24 -12.23 7.81
C LYS A 53 -6.27 -11.71 8.82
N HIS A 54 -6.35 -10.39 9.00
CA HIS A 54 -7.29 -9.74 9.89
C HIS A 54 -8.60 -9.32 9.21
N ALA A 55 -8.82 -9.69 7.94
CA ALA A 55 -10.03 -9.32 7.17
C ALA A 55 -10.37 -7.81 7.27
N ILE A 56 -9.34 -6.95 7.27
CA ILE A 56 -9.52 -5.50 7.45
C ILE A 56 -10.18 -4.92 6.22
N THR A 57 -11.33 -4.29 6.41
CA THR A 57 -12.07 -3.70 5.30
C THR A 57 -11.19 -2.77 4.45
N TYR A 58 -11.33 -2.88 3.14
CA TYR A 58 -10.74 -1.95 2.17
C TYR A 58 -11.88 -1.26 1.43
N ARG A 59 -11.69 0.02 1.16
CA ARG A 59 -12.63 0.80 0.36
C ARG A 59 -12.04 1.09 -1.01
N CYS A 60 -12.78 0.76 -2.06
CA CYS A 60 -12.40 1.13 -3.41
C CYS A 60 -12.68 2.63 -3.65
N PRO A 61 -11.68 3.47 -4.00
CA PRO A 61 -11.89 4.89 -4.27
C PRO A 61 -12.76 5.19 -5.50
N ASN A 62 -12.94 4.25 -6.43
CA ASN A 62 -13.74 4.45 -7.64
C ASN A 62 -15.25 4.19 -7.41
N CYS A 63 -15.62 3.00 -6.94
CA CYS A 63 -17.02 2.62 -6.74
C CYS A 63 -17.50 2.67 -5.28
N GLY A 64 -16.62 2.97 -4.32
CA GLY A 64 -16.96 2.98 -2.90
C GLY A 64 -17.20 1.59 -2.28
N PHE A 65 -16.96 0.50 -3.02
CA PHE A 65 -17.12 -0.86 -2.51
C PHE A 65 -16.23 -1.11 -1.29
N GLU A 66 -16.83 -1.58 -0.20
CA GLU A 66 -16.16 -1.97 1.03
C GLU A 66 -16.16 -3.50 1.14
N GLY A 67 -14.98 -4.10 1.05
CA GLY A 67 -14.79 -5.55 1.16
C GLY A 67 -13.77 -5.90 2.24
N PRO A 68 -13.84 -7.09 2.86
CA PRO A 68 -12.89 -7.55 3.86
C PRO A 68 -11.51 -7.90 3.28
#